data_AF-A0A836FBN8-F1
#
_entry.id   AF-A0A836FBN8-F1
#
_cell.length_a   1.000
_cell.length_b   1.000
_cell.length_c   1.000
_cell.angle_alpha   90.00
_cell.angle_beta   90.00
_cell.angle_gamma   90.00
#
_symmetry.space_group_name_H-M   'P 1'
#
loop_
_entity.id
_entity.type
_entity.pdbx_description
1 polymer ?
#
loop_
_entity_poly.entity_id
_entity_poly.type
_entity_poly.pdbx_seq_one_letter_code
_entity_poly.pdbx_strand_id
1 'polypeptide(L)'
;MISGHFPIGCQSEVRWMFGHLDSDSDGRLSLSELYGLEHDQNEPCLKPFLDSCDTDSDIFVSGPEWCGCFSKAERPCAAVRRRSSPDSAPACDSRGYYRSTQCHRGLGLCWCVDPHGVEFAGTRTRGAKPDCDAIVNKISSGGLKTNSVDLDDDEDGGTDSSQDLEGSADQPLDF
;
A
#
# COMPACT_ATOMS: atom_id res chain seq x y z
N MET A 1 -2.94 23.66 13.42
CA MET A 1 -3.36 22.61 14.38
C MET A 1 -4.43 21.80 13.68
N ILE A 2 -4.56 20.49 13.95
CA ILE A 2 -5.64 19.72 13.35
C ILE A 2 -6.96 20.22 13.97
N SER A 3 -7.83 20.82 13.15
CA SER A 3 -9.19 21.18 13.53
C SER A 3 -10.09 19.95 13.48
N GLY A 4 -11.06 19.85 14.39
CA GLY A 4 -12.04 18.75 14.43
C GLY A 4 -11.93 17.81 15.64
N HIS A 5 -13.05 17.14 15.93
CA HIS A 5 -13.21 16.19 17.03
C HIS A 5 -13.10 14.75 16.51
N PHE A 6 -12.19 13.95 17.07
CA PHE A 6 -11.91 12.59 16.58
C PHE A 6 -12.06 11.53 17.67
N PRO A 7 -12.59 10.33 17.35
CA PRO A 7 -12.67 9.22 18.29
C PRO A 7 -11.29 8.65 18.66
N ILE A 8 -11.19 8.04 19.84
CA ILE A 8 -9.93 7.53 20.44
C ILE A 8 -9.27 6.42 19.59
N GLY A 9 -10.02 5.76 18.71
CA GLY A 9 -9.51 4.71 17.81
C GLY A 9 -9.15 5.18 16.39
N CYS A 10 -9.21 6.49 16.11
CA CYS A 10 -8.93 6.98 14.77
C CYS A 10 -7.42 6.94 14.46
N GLN A 11 -7.06 6.41 13.28
CA GLN A 11 -5.66 6.31 12.87
C GLN A 11 -5.03 7.71 12.73
N SER A 12 -3.77 7.83 13.15
CA SER A 12 -3.04 9.10 13.14
C SER A 12 -2.93 9.70 11.74
N GLU A 13 -2.73 8.86 10.72
CA GLU A 13 -2.59 9.27 9.33
C GLU A 13 -3.92 9.79 8.77
N VAL A 14 -5.04 9.18 9.18
CA VAL A 14 -6.39 9.60 8.78
C VAL A 14 -6.72 10.98 9.36
N ARG A 15 -6.36 11.22 10.63
CA ARG A 15 -6.51 12.54 11.28
C ARG A 15 -5.62 13.61 10.65
N TRP A 16 -4.40 13.24 10.29
CA TRP A 16 -3.48 14.14 9.61
C TRP A 16 -4.02 14.53 8.22
N MET A 17 -4.51 13.56 7.46
CA MET A 17 -5.08 13.80 6.14
C MET A 17 -6.31 14.71 6.21
N PHE A 18 -7.18 14.50 7.20
CA PHE A 18 -8.32 15.39 7.46
C PHE A 18 -7.84 16.85 7.60
N GLY A 19 -6.88 17.09 8.50
CA GLY A 19 -6.38 18.45 8.73
C GLY A 19 -5.56 19.05 7.58
N HIS A 20 -5.17 18.26 6.58
CA HIS A 20 -4.54 18.77 5.36
C HIS A 20 -5.59 19.19 4.32
N LEU A 21 -6.75 18.51 4.32
CA LEU A 21 -7.87 18.80 3.43
C LEU A 21 -8.72 19.95 3.96
N ASP A 22 -8.93 20.02 5.28
CA ASP A 22 -9.63 21.09 6.02
C ASP A 22 -8.83 22.40 5.95
N SER A 23 -9.00 23.11 4.83
CA SER A 23 -8.21 24.30 4.47
C SER A 23 -8.71 25.54 5.19
N ASP A 24 -10.01 25.62 5.49
CA ASP A 24 -10.60 26.71 6.26
C ASP A 24 -10.64 26.43 7.77
N SER A 25 -10.23 25.23 8.20
CA SER A 25 -10.07 24.81 9.59
C SER A 25 -11.39 24.81 10.38
N ASP A 26 -12.52 24.60 9.71
CA ASP A 26 -13.85 24.58 10.30
C ASP A 26 -14.19 23.22 10.97
N GLY A 27 -13.34 22.20 10.77
CA GLY A 27 -13.49 20.88 11.36
C GLY A 27 -14.46 19.96 10.59
N ARG A 28 -14.80 20.31 9.35
CA ARG A 28 -15.59 19.54 8.38
C ARG A 28 -14.86 19.55 7.04
N LEU A 29 -15.12 18.55 6.20
CA LEU A 29 -14.64 18.54 4.82
C LEU A 29 -15.81 18.82 3.89
N SER A 30 -15.73 19.95 3.20
CA SER A 30 -16.67 20.35 2.16
C SER A 30 -16.34 19.68 0.82
N LEU A 31 -17.31 19.69 -0.11
CA LEU A 31 -17.11 19.22 -1.49
C LEU A 31 -15.94 19.95 -2.19
N SER A 32 -15.71 21.22 -1.86
CA SER A 32 -14.61 22.02 -2.44
C SER A 32 -13.24 21.53 -1.98
N GLU A 33 -13.12 21.11 -0.72
CA GLU A 33 -11.88 20.59 -0.14
C GLU A 33 -11.58 19.16 -0.60
N LEU A 34 -12.64 18.36 -0.82
CA LEU A 34 -12.52 17.00 -1.36
C LEU A 34 -12.38 16.94 -2.88
N TYR A 35 -12.62 18.05 -3.59
CA TYR A 35 -12.72 18.07 -5.05
C TYR A 35 -11.54 17.38 -5.76
N GLY A 36 -10.31 17.64 -5.29
CA GLY A 36 -9.10 17.07 -5.88
C GLY A 36 -9.00 15.55 -5.75
N LEU A 37 -9.57 14.97 -4.69
CA LEU A 37 -9.61 13.52 -4.48
C LEU A 37 -10.76 12.86 -5.24
N GLU A 38 -11.92 13.51 -5.31
CA GLU A 38 -13.09 12.95 -6.02
C GLU A 38 -12.92 12.94 -7.54
N HIS A 39 -12.10 13.84 -8.10
CA HIS A 39 -11.91 14.00 -9.53
C HIS A 39 -10.54 13.50 -10.01
N ASP A 40 -9.89 12.65 -9.22
CA ASP A 40 -8.68 11.96 -9.65
C ASP A 40 -9.03 10.88 -10.69
N GLN A 41 -8.43 10.99 -11.88
CA GLN A 41 -8.68 10.08 -13.00
C GLN A 41 -8.05 8.70 -12.81
N ASN A 42 -7.04 8.59 -11.94
CA ASN A 42 -6.37 7.34 -11.62
C ASN A 42 -7.10 6.56 -10.53
N GLU A 43 -7.98 7.23 -9.77
CA GLU A 43 -8.65 6.68 -8.60
C GLU A 43 -10.18 6.89 -8.66
N PRO A 44 -10.88 6.33 -9.68
CA PRO A 44 -12.33 6.52 -9.87
C PRO A 44 -13.18 5.96 -8.71
N CYS A 45 -12.59 5.09 -7.89
CA CYS A 45 -13.23 4.49 -6.72
C CYS A 45 -13.31 5.45 -5.52
N LEU A 46 -12.54 6.55 -5.51
CA LEU A 46 -12.50 7.46 -4.36
C LEU A 46 -13.81 8.22 -4.19
N LYS A 47 -14.40 8.73 -5.27
CA LYS A 47 -15.67 9.45 -5.17
C LYS A 47 -16.79 8.63 -4.52
N PRO A 48 -17.18 7.44 -5.03
CA PRO A 48 -18.25 6.65 -4.40
C PRO A 48 -17.89 6.17 -2.99
N PHE A 49 -16.59 6.04 -2.68
CA PHE A 49 -16.13 5.76 -1.33
C PHE A 49 -16.36 6.95 -0.39
N LEU A 50 -15.95 8.17 -0.80
CA LEU A 50 -16.12 9.40 -0.03
C LEU A 50 -17.59 9.76 0.17
N ASP A 51 -18.42 9.58 -0.86
CA ASP A 51 -19.88 9.74 -0.77
C ASP A 51 -20.49 8.79 0.27
N SER A 52 -19.89 7.61 0.51
CA SER A 52 -20.35 6.66 1.53
C SER A 52 -19.86 6.98 2.96
N CYS A 53 -18.93 7.93 3.09
CA CYS A 53 -18.43 8.37 4.39
C CYS A 53 -19.43 9.28 5.11
N ASP A 54 -20.19 10.09 4.36
CA ASP A 54 -21.25 10.97 4.87
C ASP A 54 -22.44 10.12 5.37
N THR A 55 -22.39 9.78 6.67
CA THR A 55 -23.28 8.77 7.26
C THR A 55 -24.58 9.41 7.73
N ASP A 56 -24.55 10.69 8.11
CA ASP A 56 -25.74 11.47 8.47
C ASP A 56 -26.34 12.26 7.29
N SER A 57 -25.69 12.20 6.12
CA SER A 57 -26.14 12.77 4.84
C SER A 57 -26.27 14.29 4.89
N ASP A 58 -25.37 14.95 5.63
CA ASP A 58 -25.37 16.40 5.82
C ASP A 58 -24.53 17.16 4.79
N ILE A 59 -24.02 16.48 3.75
CA ILE A 59 -23.14 16.92 2.65
C ILE A 59 -21.70 17.29 3.08
N PHE A 60 -21.40 17.28 4.37
CA PHE A 60 -20.06 17.51 4.89
C PHE A 60 -19.53 16.21 5.49
N VAL A 61 -18.23 15.98 5.38
CA VAL A 61 -17.62 14.85 6.08
C VAL A 61 -16.95 15.34 7.36
N SER A 62 -17.54 15.00 8.50
CA SER A 62 -17.01 15.36 9.81
C SER A 62 -15.83 14.45 10.22
N GLY A 63 -15.02 14.90 11.20
CA GLY A 63 -13.91 14.10 11.74
C GLY A 63 -14.29 12.67 12.16
N PRO A 64 -15.41 12.43 12.87
CA PRO A 64 -15.87 11.08 13.22
C PRO A 64 -16.24 10.22 12.00
N GLU A 65 -16.90 10.80 11.01
CA GLU A 65 -17.29 10.11 9.77
C GLU A 65 -16.09 9.73 8.93
N TRP A 66 -15.16 10.65 8.76
CA TRP A 66 -13.87 10.41 8.11
C TRP A 66 -13.16 9.22 8.77
N CYS A 67 -13.03 9.24 10.11
CA CYS A 67 -12.44 8.11 10.84
C CYS A 67 -13.21 6.80 10.67
N GLY A 68 -14.54 6.85 10.66
CA GLY A 68 -15.39 5.71 10.41
C GLY A 68 -15.17 5.12 9.03
N CYS A 69 -15.00 5.97 8.01
CA CYS A 69 -14.83 5.56 6.63
C CYS A 69 -13.53 4.76 6.42
N PHE A 70 -12.43 5.24 7.02
CA PHE A 70 -11.13 4.54 6.95
C PHE A 70 -10.97 3.42 7.98
N SER A 71 -11.94 3.20 8.88
CA SER A 71 -11.90 2.06 9.80
C SER A 71 -12.00 0.71 9.08
N LYS A 72 -12.60 0.69 7.88
CA LYS A 72 -12.77 -0.49 7.03
C LYS A 72 -11.80 -0.53 5.84
N ALA A 73 -11.07 0.55 5.59
CA ALA A 73 -10.01 0.59 4.59
C ALA A 73 -8.83 -0.27 5.10
N GLU A 74 -8.89 -1.56 4.83
CA GLU A 74 -7.89 -2.50 5.29
C GLU A 74 -6.58 -2.29 4.57
N ARG A 75 -5.48 -2.21 5.33
CA ARG A 75 -4.14 -2.20 4.77
C ARG A 75 -3.87 -3.49 3.99
N PRO A 76 -2.96 -3.47 3.00
CA PRO A 76 -2.74 -4.60 2.09
C PRO A 76 -2.53 -5.94 2.79
N CYS A 77 -1.73 -5.99 3.87
CA CYS A 77 -1.53 -7.26 4.58
C CYS A 77 -2.83 -7.78 5.21
N ALA A 78 -3.59 -6.91 5.90
CA ALA A 78 -4.86 -7.29 6.52
C ALA A 78 -5.88 -7.77 5.48
N ALA A 79 -5.98 -7.06 4.35
CA ALA A 79 -6.86 -7.40 3.24
C ALA A 79 -6.51 -8.75 2.60
N VAL A 80 -5.22 -8.99 2.32
CA VAL A 80 -4.73 -10.26 1.76
C VAL A 80 -4.98 -11.40 2.75
N ARG A 81 -4.68 -11.20 4.03
CA ARG A 81 -4.87 -12.21 5.08
C ARG A 81 -6.29 -12.73 5.19
N ARG A 82 -7.31 -11.89 4.97
CA ARG A 82 -8.73 -12.32 4.99
C ARG A 82 -9.08 -13.31 3.88
N ARG A 83 -8.33 -13.31 2.77
CA ARG A 83 -8.58 -14.15 1.60
C ARG A 83 -7.60 -15.33 1.50
N SER A 84 -6.56 -15.35 2.32
CA SER A 84 -5.54 -16.42 2.32
C SER A 84 -5.97 -17.66 3.11
N SER A 85 -5.43 -18.82 2.73
CA SER A 85 -5.53 -20.03 3.55
C SER A 85 -4.58 -19.92 4.77
N PRO A 86 -4.81 -20.69 5.85
CA PRO A 86 -3.94 -20.65 7.04
C PRO A 86 -2.46 -20.93 6.75
N ASP A 87 -2.16 -21.65 5.67
CA ASP A 87 -0.81 -22.02 5.28
C ASP A 87 -0.05 -20.94 4.50
N SER A 88 -0.76 -20.04 3.82
CA SER A 88 -0.18 -18.94 3.01
C SER A 88 -0.54 -17.55 3.55
N ALA A 89 -1.30 -17.48 4.65
CA ALA A 89 -1.70 -16.22 5.27
C ALA A 89 -0.49 -15.38 5.67
N PRO A 90 -0.38 -14.13 5.20
CA PRO A 90 0.71 -13.26 5.57
C PRO A 90 0.64 -12.92 7.06
N ALA A 91 1.81 -12.76 7.68
CA ALA A 91 1.87 -12.23 9.04
C ALA A 91 1.73 -10.72 8.99
N CYS A 92 0.72 -10.20 9.69
CA CYS A 92 0.47 -8.76 9.79
C CYS A 92 0.61 -8.31 11.23
N ASP A 93 1.03 -7.06 11.42
CA ASP A 93 0.99 -6.40 12.72
C ASP A 93 -0.43 -5.94 13.10
N SER A 94 -0.56 -5.26 14.23
CA SER A 94 -1.83 -4.73 14.73
C SER A 94 -2.37 -3.56 13.90
N ARG A 95 -1.51 -2.88 13.15
CA ARG A 95 -1.86 -1.75 12.28
C ARG A 95 -2.25 -2.22 10.88
N GLY A 96 -2.02 -3.49 10.54
CA GLY A 96 -2.31 -4.10 9.25
C GLY A 96 -1.16 -4.05 8.24
N TYR A 97 0.05 -3.69 8.66
CA TYR A 97 1.26 -3.79 7.83
C TYR A 97 1.84 -5.20 7.88
N TYR A 98 2.68 -5.53 6.90
CA TYR A 98 3.41 -6.78 6.89
C TYR A 98 4.44 -6.81 8.02
N ARG A 99 4.54 -7.95 8.72
CA ARG A 99 5.67 -8.18 9.61
C ARG A 99 6.92 -8.46 8.79
N SER A 100 8.07 -8.03 9.31
CA SER A 100 9.36 -8.14 8.62
C SER A 100 9.69 -9.58 8.18
N THR A 101 9.26 -10.60 8.93
CA THR A 101 9.38 -12.01 8.54
C THR A 101 8.05 -12.59 8.06
N GLN A 102 8.03 -13.05 6.82
CA GLN A 102 6.90 -13.77 6.21
C GLN A 102 7.24 -15.24 6.03
N CYS A 103 6.24 -16.11 6.18
CA CYS A 103 6.42 -17.55 6.01
C CYS A 103 5.23 -18.18 5.30
N HIS A 104 5.52 -18.99 4.27
CA HIS A 104 4.56 -19.90 3.66
C HIS A 104 4.68 -21.27 4.34
N ARG A 105 3.80 -21.55 5.31
CA ARG A 105 3.84 -22.76 6.16
C ARG A 105 3.76 -24.04 5.34
N GLY A 106 2.90 -24.09 4.33
CA GLY A 106 2.72 -25.28 3.48
C GLY A 106 3.96 -25.65 2.65
N LEU A 107 4.84 -24.68 2.37
CA LEU A 107 6.09 -24.91 1.61
C LEU A 107 7.33 -24.94 2.52
N GLY A 108 7.15 -24.63 3.81
CA GLY A 108 8.25 -24.45 4.76
C GLY A 108 9.23 -23.34 4.36
N LEU A 109 8.76 -22.31 3.64
CA LEU A 109 9.60 -21.19 3.19
C LEU A 109 9.35 -19.95 4.04
N CYS A 110 10.42 -19.23 4.37
CA CYS A 110 10.33 -17.92 5.04
C CYS A 110 11.27 -16.91 4.36
N TRP A 111 10.88 -15.64 4.32
CA TRP A 111 11.65 -14.54 3.73
C TRP A 111 11.41 -13.24 4.51
N CYS A 112 12.24 -12.24 4.24
CA CYS A 112 12.08 -10.92 4.83
C CYS A 112 11.38 -9.97 3.86
N VAL A 113 10.51 -9.11 4.38
CA VAL A 113 9.78 -8.10 3.61
C VAL A 113 9.85 -6.73 4.25
N ASP A 114 9.62 -5.70 3.47
CA ASP A 114 9.34 -4.36 3.96
C ASP A 114 7.90 -4.25 4.54
N PRO A 115 7.51 -3.13 5.16
CA PRO A 115 6.15 -2.95 5.70
C PRO A 115 5.02 -3.06 4.67
N HIS A 116 5.32 -2.93 3.37
CA HIS A 116 4.38 -3.02 2.25
C HIS A 116 4.30 -4.42 1.65
N GLY A 117 5.17 -5.35 2.08
CA GLY A 117 5.17 -6.75 1.68
C GLY A 117 6.15 -7.09 0.55
N VAL A 118 7.01 -6.14 0.15
CA VAL A 118 8.05 -6.37 -0.86
C VAL A 118 9.18 -7.19 -0.25
N GLU A 119 9.51 -8.32 -0.87
CA GLU A 119 10.58 -9.19 -0.41
C GLU A 119 11.96 -8.57 -0.61
N PHE A 120 12.80 -8.68 0.41
CA PHE A 120 14.23 -8.41 0.29
C PHE A 120 14.91 -9.60 -0.39
N ALA A 121 15.57 -9.34 -1.51
CA ALA A 121 16.24 -10.37 -2.32
C ALA A 121 17.25 -11.19 -1.48
N GLY A 122 17.32 -12.50 -1.75
CA GLY A 122 18.25 -13.41 -1.08
C GLY A 122 17.90 -13.77 0.37
N THR A 123 16.77 -13.31 0.90
CA THR A 123 16.35 -13.60 2.29
C THR A 123 15.50 -14.87 2.43
N ARG A 124 15.09 -15.47 1.31
CA ARG A 124 14.27 -16.68 1.27
C ARG A 124 15.04 -17.90 1.75
N THR A 125 14.49 -18.58 2.76
CA THR A 125 15.09 -19.74 3.42
C THR A 125 14.05 -20.85 3.57
N ARG A 126 14.52 -22.11 3.64
CA ARG A 126 13.66 -23.29 3.89
C ARG A 126 13.88 -23.78 5.31
N GLY A 127 12.80 -23.97 6.07
CA GLY A 127 12.79 -24.56 7.42
C GLY A 127 13.21 -23.61 8.55
N ALA A 128 14.21 -22.76 8.35
CA ALA A 128 14.63 -21.74 9.32
C ALA A 128 13.95 -20.39 9.07
N LYS A 129 13.78 -19.57 10.11
CA LYS A 129 13.33 -18.17 9.97
C LYS A 129 14.56 -17.26 9.81
N PRO A 130 14.59 -16.38 8.79
CA PRO A 130 15.69 -15.41 8.63
C PRO A 130 15.63 -14.33 9.72
N ASP A 131 16.79 -13.78 10.09
CA ASP A 131 16.90 -12.63 11.00
C ASP A 131 16.61 -11.33 10.24
N CYS A 132 15.33 -10.99 10.14
CA CYS A 132 14.88 -9.83 9.40
C CYS A 132 15.15 -8.50 10.11
N ASP A 133 15.31 -8.49 11.44
CA ASP A 133 15.56 -7.25 12.18
C ASP A 133 16.97 -6.72 11.86
N ALA A 134 17.96 -7.61 11.79
CA ALA A 134 19.31 -7.24 11.35
C ALA A 134 19.34 -6.74 9.90
N ILE A 135 18.51 -7.29 9.01
CA ILE A 135 18.44 -6.89 7.59
C ILE A 135 17.80 -5.50 7.45
N VAL A 136 16.65 -5.27 8.10
CA VAL A 136 15.95 -3.97 8.07
C VAL A 136 16.86 -2.86 8.62
N ASN A 137 17.54 -3.11 9.73
CA ASN A 137 18.45 -2.13 10.33
C ASN A 137 19.64 -1.78 9.40
N LYS A 138 20.18 -2.76 8.67
CA LYS A 138 21.26 -2.52 7.69
C LYS A 138 20.77 -1.69 6.50
N ILE A 139 19.53 -1.89 6.05
CA ILE A 139 18.92 -1.13 4.96
C ILE A 139 18.66 0.31 5.40
N SER A 140 18.09 0.51 6.60
CA SER A 140 17.87 1.85 7.17
C SER A 140 19.17 2.63 7.40
N SER A 141 20.29 1.93 7.55
CA SER A 141 21.63 2.52 7.69
C SER A 141 22.33 2.77 6.33
N GLY A 142 21.63 2.55 5.21
CA GLY A 142 22.19 2.72 3.85
C GLY A 142 23.19 1.64 3.43
N GLY A 143 23.29 0.53 4.18
CA GLY A 143 24.33 -0.48 4.01
C GLY A 143 23.99 -1.63 3.07
N LEU A 144 22.77 -1.71 2.54
CA LEU A 144 22.34 -2.82 1.68
C LEU A 144 21.62 -2.27 0.44
N LYS A 145 22.24 -2.45 -0.72
CA LYS A 145 21.59 -2.22 -2.03
C LYS A 145 20.56 -3.34 -2.24
N THR A 146 19.30 -3.08 -1.91
CA THR A 146 18.21 -3.99 -2.29
C THR A 146 17.65 -3.51 -3.63
N ASN A 147 17.83 -4.32 -4.67
CA ASN A 147 17.28 -4.15 -6.02
C ASN A 147 17.23 -2.69 -6.52
N SER A 148 18.38 -2.00 -6.53
CA SER A 148 18.71 -1.31 -7.77
C SER A 148 18.80 -2.43 -8.80
N VAL A 149 17.81 -2.53 -9.68
CA VAL A 149 18.16 -2.85 -11.05
C VAL A 149 19.17 -1.77 -11.42
N ASP A 150 20.45 -2.09 -11.29
CA ASP A 150 21.49 -1.34 -11.94
C ASP A 150 21.11 -1.44 -13.43
N LEU A 151 20.44 -0.40 -13.92
CA LEU A 151 20.46 -0.08 -15.34
C LEU A 151 21.91 0.34 -15.56
N ASP A 152 22.78 -0.64 -15.76
CA ASP A 152 24.09 -0.40 -16.29
C ASP A 152 23.86 0.30 -17.64
N ASP A 153 24.15 1.60 -17.65
CA ASP A 153 24.19 2.47 -18.81
C ASP A 153 25.39 2.00 -19.65
N ASP A 154 25.18 0.95 -20.44
CA ASP A 154 26.10 0.57 -21.50
C ASP A 154 25.92 1.57 -22.65
N GLU A 155 26.62 2.71 -22.56
CA GLU A 155 26.99 3.49 -23.73
C GLU A 155 27.87 2.63 -24.65
N ASP A 156 27.27 2.01 -25.68
CA ASP A 156 28.00 1.65 -26.89
C ASP A 156 27.25 2.15 -28.13
N GLY A 157 27.88 3.10 -28.81
CA GLY A 157 27.42 3.62 -30.08
C GLY A 157 27.71 2.64 -31.21
N GLY A 158 26.67 2.17 -31.89
CA GLY A 158 26.80 1.38 -33.10
C GLY A 158 25.49 1.30 -33.88
N THR A 159 25.52 1.75 -35.12
CA THR A 159 24.38 1.92 -36.04
C THR A 159 23.92 0.61 -36.70
N ASP A 160 22.61 0.46 -36.87
CA ASP A 160 21.87 0.13 -38.12
C ASP A 160 20.75 -0.94 -37.96
N SER A 161 19.55 -0.47 -38.30
CA SER A 161 18.36 -1.11 -38.88
C SER A 161 18.17 -2.64 -38.81
N SER A 162 17.08 -3.09 -38.16
CA SER A 162 15.87 -3.69 -38.80
C SER A 162 15.10 -4.65 -37.88
N GLN A 163 13.85 -4.28 -37.55
CA GLN A 163 12.62 -5.08 -37.40
C GLN A 163 12.63 -6.44 -36.66
N ASP A 164 12.05 -6.45 -35.46
CA ASP A 164 11.15 -7.50 -34.93
C ASP A 164 10.28 -6.90 -33.80
N LEU A 165 9.04 -6.51 -34.11
CA LEU A 165 7.80 -7.25 -33.78
C LEU A 165 7.57 -7.42 -32.27
N GLU A 166 6.94 -6.39 -31.70
CA GLU A 166 6.35 -6.33 -30.36
C GLU A 166 5.30 -7.44 -30.18
N GLY A 167 5.62 -8.46 -29.38
CA GLY A 167 4.73 -9.57 -29.04
C GLY A 167 3.90 -9.27 -27.80
N SER A 168 2.70 -8.71 -27.99
CA SER A 168 1.65 -8.68 -26.97
C SER A 168 1.04 -10.07 -26.78
N ALA A 169 1.06 -10.56 -25.54
CA ALA A 169 0.51 -11.84 -25.14
C ALA A 169 -1.03 -11.75 -24.97
N ASP A 170 -1.75 -11.72 -26.09
CA ASP A 170 -3.18 -12.01 -26.13
C ASP A 170 -3.46 -12.85 -27.39
N GLN A 171 -3.40 -14.17 -27.25
CA GLN A 171 -3.94 -15.07 -28.27
C GLN A 171 -5.01 -15.97 -27.65
N PRO A 172 -6.25 -15.94 -28.15
CA PRO A 172 -7.35 -16.75 -27.62
C PRO A 172 -7.11 -18.23 -27.94
N LEU A 173 -7.34 -19.09 -26.94
CA LEU A 173 -7.35 -20.54 -27.11
C LEU A 173 -8.67 -20.96 -27.76
N ASP A 174 -8.59 -21.44 -29.01
CA ASP A 174 -9.65 -22.20 -29.65
C ASP A 174 -9.36 -23.70 -29.45
N PHE A 175 -10.22 -24.38 -28.68
CA PHE A 175 -10.47 -25.81 -28.77
C PHE A 175 -11.87 -26.14 -28.23
#